data_AF-A0A352V0U5-F1
#
_entry.id   AF-A0A352V0U5-F1
#
_cell.length_a   1.000
_cell.length_b   1.000
_cell.length_c   1.000
_cell.angle_alpha   90.00
_cell.angle_beta   90.00
_cell.angle_gamma   90.00
#
_symmetry.space_group_name_H-M   'P 1'
#
loop_
_entity.id
_entity.type
_entity.pdbx_description
1 polymer ?
#
loop_
_entity_poly.entity_id
_entity_poly.type
_entity_poly.pdbx_seq_one_letter_code
_entity_poly.pdbx_strand_id
1 'polypeptide(L)'
;IAYTALSSASAILQATPLVVVAGAALIFGEKVGWRRWTAIGVGFLGVLVILRPGLEGFTLSSLLAVAGLIGFAGRDLATRAAPKVLSNFQLGIYGFAAMVPTGAGLLLWQGGAVAPSAAAGVQLGLAVMVGVFAYWALTVAMRSGEVSVVTPFRYTRLVFALVLGVLVFGERPDTLTYIGSAIVVLAGIYTLLRTRRVAQP
;
A
#
# COMPACT_ATOMS: atom_id res chain seq x y z
N ILE A 1 7.47 -11.49 0.91
CA ILE A 1 6.64 -11.97 2.03
C ILE A 1 6.89 -13.45 2.31
N ALA A 2 7.00 -14.33 1.31
CA ALA A 2 7.28 -15.75 1.55
C ALA A 2 8.65 -16.08 2.20
N TYR A 3 9.64 -15.18 2.08
CA TYR A 3 11.02 -15.44 2.51
C TYR A 3 11.50 -14.63 3.73
N THR A 4 10.64 -13.84 4.36
CA THR A 4 10.97 -13.01 5.54
C THR A 4 9.72 -12.89 6.43
N ALA A 5 9.88 -12.50 7.69
CA ALA A 5 8.77 -12.36 8.61
C ALA A 5 7.68 -11.45 8.03
N LEU A 6 6.42 -11.86 8.12
CA LEU A 6 5.28 -11.12 7.56
C LEU A 6 5.18 -9.71 8.15
N SER A 7 5.43 -9.56 9.45
CA SER A 7 5.45 -8.26 10.13
C SER A 7 6.54 -7.34 9.58
N SER A 8 7.77 -7.84 9.42
CA SER A 8 8.90 -7.10 8.83
C SER A 8 8.64 -6.73 7.37
N ALA A 9 8.18 -7.67 6.54
CA ALA A 9 7.83 -7.39 5.15
C ALA A 9 6.73 -6.33 5.05
N SER A 10 5.70 -6.45 5.89
CA SER A 10 4.58 -5.52 5.92
C SER A 10 5.02 -4.14 6.39
N ALA A 11 5.89 -4.05 7.40
CA ALA A 11 6.43 -2.78 7.88
C ALA A 11 7.25 -2.08 6.78
N ILE A 12 8.10 -2.81 6.07
CA ILE A 12 8.87 -2.29 4.92
C ILE A 12 7.91 -1.78 3.84
N LEU A 13 6.90 -2.57 3.45
CA LEU A 13 5.93 -2.14 2.44
C LEU A 13 5.07 -0.96 2.91
N GLN A 14 4.87 -0.79 4.21
CA GLN A 14 4.21 0.39 4.76
C GLN A 14 5.12 1.63 4.73
N ALA A 15 6.40 1.54 4.38
CA ALA A 15 7.17 2.73 4.06
C ALA A 15 6.77 3.36 2.71
N THR A 16 5.93 2.70 1.89
CA THR A 16 5.55 3.16 0.53
C THR A 16 5.08 4.61 0.48
N PRO A 17 4.20 5.09 1.39
CA PRO A 17 3.76 6.49 1.35
C PRO A 17 4.92 7.50 1.47
N LEU A 18 5.94 7.23 2.29
CA LEU A 18 7.11 8.10 2.43
C LEU A 18 7.90 8.17 1.10
N VAL A 19 8.15 7.02 0.48
CA VAL A 19 8.91 6.93 -0.76
C VAL A 19 8.16 7.57 -1.92
N VAL A 20 6.84 7.33 -2.03
CA VAL A 20 6.00 7.90 -3.08
C VAL A 20 5.91 9.42 -2.95
N VAL A 21 5.77 9.95 -1.73
CA VAL A 21 5.71 11.40 -1.52
C VAL A 21 7.06 12.06 -1.77
N ALA A 22 8.16 11.43 -1.34
CA ALA A 22 9.52 11.89 -1.68
C ALA A 22 9.74 11.92 -3.20
N GLY A 23 9.38 10.82 -3.89
CA GLY A 23 9.50 10.72 -5.35
C GLY A 23 8.64 11.76 -6.08
N ALA A 24 7.42 12.03 -5.61
CA ALA A 24 6.58 13.08 -6.19
C ALA A 24 7.17 14.49 -5.99
N ALA A 25 7.75 14.76 -4.82
CA ALA A 25 8.44 16.03 -4.56
C ALA A 25 9.68 16.20 -5.44
N LEU A 26 10.46 15.14 -5.65
CA LEU A 26 11.71 15.19 -6.43
C LEU A 26 11.48 15.17 -7.95
N ILE A 27 10.59 14.32 -8.45
CA ILE A 27 10.39 14.09 -9.89
C ILE A 27 9.39 15.09 -10.48
N PHE A 28 8.32 15.40 -9.74
CA PHE A 28 7.24 16.27 -10.22
C PHE A 28 7.27 17.67 -9.61
N GLY A 29 8.20 17.94 -8.68
CA GLY A 29 8.30 19.24 -8.01
C GLY A 29 7.14 19.53 -7.07
N GLU A 30 6.40 18.52 -6.58
CA GLU A 30 5.29 18.74 -5.65
C GLU A 30 5.80 19.39 -4.35
N LYS A 31 5.24 20.55 -4.00
CA LYS A 31 5.57 21.25 -2.75
C LYS A 31 4.84 20.62 -1.57
N VAL A 32 5.52 19.73 -0.85
CA VAL A 32 4.97 19.04 0.33
C VAL A 32 5.38 19.78 1.60
N GLY A 33 4.43 20.43 2.26
CA GLY A 33 4.68 21.15 3.51
C GLY A 33 5.01 20.20 4.69
N TRP A 34 5.75 20.71 5.68
CA TRP A 34 6.19 19.96 6.87
C TRP A 34 5.05 19.28 7.64
N ARG A 35 3.85 19.86 7.61
CA ARG A 35 2.64 19.30 8.24
C ARG A 35 2.18 18.00 7.60
N ARG A 36 2.38 17.83 6.29
CA ARG A 36 2.06 16.58 5.59
C ARG A 36 3.14 15.54 5.86
N TRP A 37 4.41 15.94 5.84
CA TRP A 37 5.53 15.07 6.22
C TRP A 37 5.36 14.49 7.63
N THR A 38 5.00 15.34 8.60
CA THR A 38 4.74 14.91 9.98
C THR A 38 3.54 13.96 10.05
N ALA A 39 2.45 14.23 9.35
CA ALA A 39 1.29 13.32 9.31
C ALA A 39 1.66 11.93 8.73
N ILE A 40 2.41 11.89 7.62
CA ILE A 40 2.89 10.64 7.02
C ILE A 40 3.80 9.90 8.00
N GLY A 41 4.77 10.60 8.60
CA GLY A 41 5.71 10.01 9.56
C GLY A 41 5.01 9.46 10.80
N VAL A 42 4.08 10.21 11.40
CA VAL A 42 3.30 9.76 12.56
C VAL A 42 2.42 8.56 12.20
N GLY A 43 1.78 8.56 11.03
CA GLY A 43 1.03 7.41 10.54
C GLY A 43 1.92 6.16 10.41
N PHE A 44 3.14 6.31 9.87
CA PHE A 44 4.11 5.24 9.79
C PHE A 44 4.56 4.73 11.18
N LEU A 45 4.79 5.62 12.14
CA LEU A 45 5.08 5.22 13.52
C LEU A 45 3.94 4.40 14.12
N GLY A 46 2.68 4.80 13.91
CA GLY A 46 1.51 4.01 14.33
C GLY A 46 1.51 2.61 13.72
N VAL A 47 1.91 2.47 12.45
CA VAL A 47 2.09 1.17 11.81
C VAL A 47 3.18 0.34 12.49
N LEU A 48 4.32 0.92 12.84
CA LEU A 48 5.39 0.21 13.54
C LEU A 48 4.95 -0.27 14.92
N VAL A 49 4.12 0.50 15.62
CA VAL A 49 3.51 0.10 16.91
C VAL A 49 2.58 -1.10 16.74
N ILE A 50 1.82 -1.17 15.64
CA ILE A 50 0.96 -2.34 15.34
C ILE A 50 1.81 -3.57 15.00
N LEU A 51 2.69 -3.42 14.00
CA LEU A 51 3.39 -4.55 13.39
C LEU A 51 4.55 -5.08 14.22
N ARG A 52 5.15 -4.22 15.06
CA ARG A 52 6.31 -4.54 15.93
C ARG A 52 7.36 -5.38 15.20
N PRO A 53 7.91 -4.88 14.07
CA PRO A 53 8.91 -5.64 13.34
C PRO A 53 10.14 -5.83 14.25
N GLY A 54 10.55 -7.09 14.46
CA GLY A 54 11.78 -7.40 15.20
C GLY A 54 13.01 -7.21 14.31
N LEU A 55 14.14 -6.86 14.93
CA LEU A 55 15.43 -6.76 14.23
C LEU A 55 15.92 -8.12 13.72
N GLU A 56 15.61 -9.20 14.42
CA GLU A 56 15.90 -10.58 13.99
C GLU A 56 15.16 -10.96 12.70
N GLY A 57 14.02 -10.32 12.43
CA GLY A 57 13.25 -10.53 11.21
C GLY A 57 13.83 -9.81 9.99
N PHE A 58 14.85 -8.96 10.16
CA PHE A 58 15.52 -8.28 9.07
C PHE A 58 16.69 -9.14 8.56
N THR A 59 16.43 -9.85 7.46
CA THR A 59 17.35 -10.77 6.82
C THR A 59 17.70 -10.27 5.42
N LEU A 60 18.66 -10.90 4.74
CA LEU A 60 18.98 -10.56 3.35
C LEU A 60 17.73 -10.67 2.43
N SER A 61 16.83 -11.61 2.72
CA SER A 61 15.56 -11.77 2.00
C SER A 61 14.57 -10.62 2.24
N SER A 62 14.73 -9.80 3.29
CA SER A 62 13.95 -8.57 3.48
C SER A 62 14.21 -7.54 2.37
N LEU A 63 15.34 -7.62 1.66
CA LEU A 63 15.62 -6.78 0.49
C LEU A 63 14.60 -7.01 -0.64
N LEU A 64 13.97 -8.19 -0.74
CA LEU A 64 12.87 -8.41 -1.68
C LEU A 64 11.65 -7.57 -1.34
N ALA A 65 11.38 -7.33 -0.04
CA ALA A 65 10.31 -6.42 0.37
C ALA A 65 10.66 -4.96 0.06
N VAL A 66 11.94 -4.58 0.16
CA VAL A 66 12.42 -3.26 -0.26
C VAL A 66 12.30 -3.08 -1.77
N ALA A 67 12.68 -4.09 -2.57
CA ALA A 67 12.48 -4.06 -4.02
C ALA A 67 10.99 -3.94 -4.37
N GLY A 68 10.12 -4.68 -3.66
CA GLY A 68 8.68 -4.55 -3.78
C GLY A 68 8.18 -3.13 -3.44
N LEU A 69 8.65 -2.55 -2.35
CA LEU A 69 8.38 -1.16 -1.94
C LEU A 69 8.74 -0.16 -3.05
N ILE A 70 9.93 -0.28 -3.65
CA ILE A 70 10.36 0.56 -4.77
C ILE A 70 9.47 0.32 -6.01
N GLY A 71 9.10 -0.92 -6.31
CA GLY A 71 8.17 -1.25 -7.39
C GLY A 71 6.78 -0.64 -7.19
N PHE A 72 6.23 -0.72 -5.97
CA PHE A 72 4.98 -0.06 -5.61
C PHE A 72 5.06 1.45 -5.80
N ALA A 73 6.15 2.06 -5.32
CA ALA A 73 6.34 3.49 -5.45
C ALA A 73 6.53 3.92 -6.91
N GLY A 74 7.32 3.17 -7.67
CA GLY A 74 7.52 3.38 -9.10
C GLY A 74 6.21 3.27 -9.89
N ARG A 75 5.38 2.28 -9.59
CA ARG A 75 4.04 2.13 -10.20
C ARG A 75 3.12 3.31 -9.88
N ASP A 76 3.13 3.77 -8.63
CA ASP A 76 2.33 4.93 -8.19
C ASP A 76 2.75 6.21 -8.93
N LEU A 77 4.06 6.45 -9.01
CA LEU A 77 4.64 7.60 -9.70
C LEU A 77 4.46 7.51 -11.21
N ALA A 78 4.60 6.33 -11.82
CA ALA A 78 4.31 6.11 -13.23
C ALA A 78 2.83 6.36 -13.55
N THR A 79 1.92 5.93 -12.67
CA THR A 79 0.49 6.21 -12.79
C THR A 79 0.20 7.71 -12.72
N ARG A 80 0.91 8.44 -11.84
CA ARG A 80 0.83 9.90 -11.72
C ARG A 80 1.36 10.61 -12.96
N ALA A 81 2.47 10.14 -13.53
CA ALA A 81 3.11 10.70 -14.72
C ALA A 81 2.37 10.37 -16.03
N ALA A 82 1.46 9.40 -16.01
CA ALA A 82 0.78 8.92 -17.21
C ALA A 82 0.04 10.04 -17.96
N PRO A 83 0.22 10.16 -19.29
CA PRO A 83 -0.47 11.17 -20.10
C PRO A 83 -1.99 11.14 -19.92
N LYS A 84 -2.61 12.33 -19.95
CA LYS A 84 -4.08 12.47 -19.79
C LYS A 84 -4.88 11.76 -20.88
N VAL A 85 -4.29 11.54 -22.06
CA VAL A 85 -4.90 10.78 -23.17
C VAL A 85 -5.15 9.31 -22.82
N LEU A 86 -4.37 8.74 -21.89
CA LEU A 86 -4.61 7.38 -21.41
C LEU A 86 -5.77 7.38 -20.41
N SER A 87 -6.76 6.53 -20.65
CA SER A 87 -7.84 6.27 -19.70
C SER A 87 -7.35 5.47 -18.48
N ASN A 88 -8.10 5.53 -17.38
CA ASN A 88 -7.80 4.72 -16.18
C ASN A 88 -7.88 3.22 -16.48
N PHE A 89 -8.76 2.80 -17.40
CA PHE A 89 -8.87 1.41 -17.84
C PHE A 89 -7.62 0.95 -18.59
N GLN A 90 -7.09 1.76 -19.51
CA GLN A 90 -5.84 1.43 -20.21
C GLN A 90 -4.67 1.28 -19.24
N LEU A 91 -4.56 2.17 -18.24
CA LEU A 91 -3.54 2.03 -17.19
C LEU A 91 -3.74 0.78 -16.32
N GLY A 92 -5.00 0.41 -16.06
CA GLY A 92 -5.36 -0.86 -15.43
C GLY A 92 -4.86 -2.05 -16.23
N ILE A 93 -5.17 -2.09 -17.53
CA ILE A 93 -4.75 -3.15 -18.45
C ILE A 93 -3.23 -3.29 -18.45
N TYR A 94 -2.48 -2.20 -18.62
CA TYR A 94 -1.01 -2.25 -18.59
C TYR A 94 -0.46 -2.70 -17.23
N GLY A 95 -1.07 -2.22 -16.14
CA GLY A 95 -0.69 -2.61 -14.78
C GLY A 95 -0.86 -4.11 -14.52
N PHE A 96 -1.99 -4.69 -14.95
CA PHE A 96 -2.23 -6.13 -14.81
C PHE A 96 -1.45 -6.95 -15.85
N ALA A 97 -1.22 -6.43 -17.05
CA ALA A 97 -0.39 -7.09 -18.06
C ALA A 97 1.05 -7.30 -17.57
N ALA A 98 1.58 -6.40 -16.73
CA ALA A 98 2.89 -6.58 -16.10
C ALA A 98 2.97 -7.84 -15.20
N MET A 99 1.83 -8.38 -14.72
CA MET A 99 1.82 -9.63 -13.97
C MET A 99 2.12 -10.86 -14.84
N VAL A 100 1.92 -10.79 -16.16
CA VAL A 100 2.17 -11.91 -17.08
C VAL A 100 3.65 -12.32 -17.10
N PRO A 101 4.62 -11.41 -17.42
CA PRO A 101 6.03 -11.77 -17.39
C PRO A 101 6.51 -12.11 -15.97
N THR A 102 5.98 -11.45 -14.93
CA THR A 102 6.30 -11.80 -13.53
C THR A 102 5.83 -13.21 -13.18
N GLY A 103 4.61 -13.57 -13.57
CA GLY A 103 4.04 -14.90 -13.37
C GLY A 103 4.84 -15.98 -14.10
N ALA A 104 5.19 -15.73 -15.36
CA ALA A 104 6.06 -16.62 -16.12
C ALA A 104 7.42 -16.84 -15.44
N GLY A 105 8.06 -15.76 -14.96
CA GLY A 105 9.31 -15.85 -14.20
C GLY A 105 9.17 -16.66 -12.90
N LEU A 106 8.07 -16.48 -12.18
CA LEU A 106 7.80 -17.26 -10.96
C LEU A 106 7.54 -18.74 -11.25
N LEU A 107 6.85 -19.07 -12.35
CA LEU A 107 6.62 -20.44 -12.77
C LEU A 107 7.93 -21.15 -13.11
N LEU A 108 8.84 -20.46 -13.81
CA LEU A 108 10.19 -20.97 -14.10
C LEU A 108 11.01 -21.17 -12.82
N TRP A 109 10.90 -20.24 -11.87
CA TRP A 109 11.63 -20.32 -10.60
C TRP A 109 11.11 -21.43 -9.67
N GLN A 110 9.79 -21.62 -9.60
CA GLN A 110 9.15 -22.55 -8.66
C GLN A 110 8.93 -23.95 -9.23
N GLY A 111 9.26 -24.19 -10.50
CA GLY A 111 9.18 -25.51 -11.13
C GLY A 111 7.80 -25.89 -11.67
N GLY A 112 6.94 -24.91 -11.95
CA GLY A 112 5.65 -25.13 -12.62
C GLY A 112 4.43 -24.55 -11.89
N ALA A 113 3.26 -24.75 -12.50
CA ALA A 113 1.99 -24.26 -11.97
C ALA A 113 1.30 -25.32 -11.10
N VAL A 114 0.73 -24.89 -9.98
CA VAL A 114 -0.16 -25.71 -9.16
C VAL A 114 -1.58 -25.27 -9.42
N ALA A 115 -2.43 -26.19 -9.90
CA ALA A 115 -3.84 -25.89 -10.12
C ALA A 115 -4.56 -25.66 -8.77
N PRO A 116 -5.31 -24.56 -8.60
CA PRO A 116 -6.05 -24.33 -7.38
C PRO A 116 -7.18 -25.36 -7.23
N SER A 117 -7.49 -25.75 -6.00
CA SER A 117 -8.72 -26.49 -5.70
C SER A 117 -9.96 -25.67 -6.07
N ALA A 118 -11.13 -26.28 -6.21
CA ALA A 118 -12.36 -25.55 -6.53
C ALA A 118 -12.65 -24.41 -5.52
N ALA A 119 -12.45 -24.67 -4.22
CA ALA A 119 -12.59 -23.67 -3.17
C ALA A 119 -11.56 -22.53 -3.30
N ALA A 120 -10.29 -22.87 -3.57
CA ALA A 120 -9.25 -21.86 -3.82
C ALA A 120 -9.53 -21.06 -5.10
N GLY A 121 -10.11 -21.68 -6.13
CA GLY A 121 -10.53 -21.02 -7.36
C GLY A 121 -11.59 -19.94 -7.12
N VAL A 122 -12.59 -20.23 -6.28
CA VAL A 122 -13.61 -19.24 -5.87
C VAL A 122 -12.97 -18.08 -5.10
N GLN A 123 -12.08 -18.39 -4.14
CA GLN A 123 -11.37 -17.37 -3.36
C GLN A 123 -10.49 -16.48 -4.25
N LEU A 124 -9.78 -17.07 -5.21
CA LEU A 124 -8.97 -16.35 -6.19
C LEU A 124 -9.84 -15.47 -7.08
N GLY A 125 -10.98 -15.97 -7.56
CA GLY A 125 -11.93 -15.18 -8.34
C GLY A 125 -12.41 -13.93 -7.60
N LEU A 126 -12.82 -14.10 -6.32
CA LEU A 126 -13.22 -12.98 -5.47
C LEU A 126 -12.06 -12.00 -5.22
N ALA A 127 -10.86 -12.50 -4.95
CA ALA A 127 -9.67 -11.68 -4.73
C ALA A 127 -9.32 -10.86 -5.98
N VAL A 128 -9.45 -11.44 -7.18
CA VAL A 128 -9.23 -10.74 -8.46
C VAL A 128 -10.26 -9.64 -8.65
N MET A 129 -11.55 -9.93 -8.43
CA MET A 129 -12.62 -8.93 -8.57
C MET A 129 -12.41 -7.72 -7.65
N VAL A 130 -12.14 -7.98 -6.36
CA VAL A 130 -11.84 -6.92 -5.38
C VAL A 130 -10.55 -6.20 -5.73
N GLY A 131 -9.52 -6.93 -6.16
CA GLY A 131 -8.21 -6.40 -6.53
C GLY A 131 -8.28 -5.47 -7.74
N VAL A 132 -9.05 -5.81 -8.77
CA VAL A 132 -9.27 -4.97 -9.96
C VAL A 132 -9.96 -3.67 -9.57
N PHE A 133 -11.02 -3.74 -8.77
CA PHE A 133 -11.72 -2.54 -8.29
C PHE A 133 -10.81 -1.66 -7.42
N ALA A 134 -10.08 -2.25 -6.47
CA ALA A 134 -9.15 -1.53 -5.62
C ALA A 134 -8.03 -0.86 -6.44
N TYR A 135 -7.50 -1.56 -7.44
CA TYR A 135 -6.49 -1.01 -8.35
C TYR A 135 -7.02 0.17 -9.14
N TRP A 136 -8.24 0.05 -9.70
CA TRP A 136 -8.89 1.14 -10.44
C TRP A 136 -9.12 2.37 -9.55
N ALA A 137 -9.66 2.18 -8.34
CA ALA A 137 -9.88 3.26 -7.38
C ALA A 137 -8.58 3.97 -7.01
N LEU A 138 -7.51 3.21 -6.85
CA LEU A 138 -6.18 3.73 -6.58
C LEU A 138 -5.60 4.51 -7.76
N THR A 139 -5.78 4.02 -8.99
CA THR A 139 -5.39 4.75 -10.20
C THR A 139 -6.13 6.08 -10.31
N VAL A 140 -7.44 6.09 -10.06
CA VAL A 140 -8.25 7.32 -10.01
C VAL A 140 -7.68 8.28 -8.97
N ALA A 141 -7.44 7.82 -7.74
CA ALA A 141 -6.94 8.66 -6.65
C ALA A 141 -5.55 9.25 -6.96
N MET A 142 -4.62 8.45 -7.50
CA MET A 142 -3.27 8.92 -7.83
C MET A 142 -3.26 9.96 -8.98
N ARG A 143 -4.20 9.86 -9.93
CA ARG A 143 -4.27 10.80 -11.06
C ARG A 143 -5.02 12.09 -10.75
N SER A 144 -6.00 12.04 -9.84
CA SER A 144 -6.87 13.18 -9.52
C SER A 144 -6.47 13.93 -8.24
N GLY A 145 -5.87 13.25 -7.27
CA GLY A 145 -5.49 13.84 -5.98
C GLY A 145 -4.04 14.30 -5.92
N GLU A 146 -3.71 15.05 -4.88
CA GLU A 146 -2.32 15.31 -4.49
C GLU A 146 -1.70 14.05 -3.88
N VAL A 147 -0.49 13.69 -4.30
CA VAL A 147 0.15 12.43 -3.88
C VAL A 147 0.33 12.38 -2.36
N SER A 148 0.72 13.51 -1.77
CA SER A 148 0.89 13.66 -0.31
C SER A 148 -0.41 13.60 0.51
N VAL A 149 -1.58 13.70 -0.13
CA VAL A 149 -2.89 13.52 0.52
C VAL A 149 -3.39 12.09 0.36
N VAL A 150 -3.16 11.46 -0.79
CA VAL A 150 -3.67 10.11 -1.11
C VAL A 150 -2.87 9.02 -0.39
N THR A 151 -1.55 9.14 -0.36
CA THR A 151 -0.67 8.07 0.10
C THR A 151 -0.81 7.68 1.58
N PRO A 152 -1.05 8.57 2.57
CA PRO A 152 -1.19 8.19 3.98
C PRO A 152 -2.37 7.26 4.23
N PHE A 153 -3.42 7.31 3.40
CA PHE A 153 -4.58 6.42 3.53
C PHE A 153 -4.23 4.95 3.41
N ARG A 154 -3.10 4.60 2.79
CA ARG A 154 -2.63 3.22 2.72
C ARG A 154 -2.39 2.61 4.10
N TYR A 155 -2.12 3.44 5.12
CA TYR A 155 -1.99 2.97 6.50
C TYR A 155 -3.30 2.42 7.07
N THR A 156 -4.44 2.94 6.62
CA THR A 156 -5.76 2.52 7.09
C THR A 156 -6.05 1.05 6.80
N ARG A 157 -5.36 0.42 5.83
CA ARG A 157 -5.52 -1.02 5.56
C ARG A 157 -5.31 -1.89 6.80
N LEU A 158 -4.39 -1.51 7.70
CA LEU A 158 -4.15 -2.24 8.95
C LEU A 158 -5.31 -2.08 9.92
N VAL A 159 -5.96 -0.93 9.92
CA VAL A 159 -7.16 -0.66 10.73
C VAL A 159 -8.33 -1.48 10.21
N PHE A 160 -8.53 -1.56 8.88
CA PHE A 160 -9.54 -2.45 8.30
C PHE A 160 -9.25 -3.93 8.56
N ALA A 161 -7.97 -4.34 8.43
CA ALA A 161 -7.56 -5.70 8.75
C ALA A 161 -7.83 -6.04 10.22
N LEU A 162 -7.56 -5.11 11.14
CA LEU A 162 -7.88 -5.24 12.56
C LEU A 162 -9.39 -5.43 12.79
N VAL A 163 -10.21 -4.58 12.18
CA VAL A 163 -11.68 -4.64 12.32
C VAL A 163 -12.21 -5.98 11.81
N LEU A 164 -11.73 -6.44 10.64
CA LEU A 164 -12.10 -7.76 10.11
C LEU A 164 -11.57 -8.91 10.99
N GLY A 165 -10.34 -8.80 11.49
CA GLY A 165 -9.73 -9.72 12.48
C GLY A 165 -10.65 -9.97 13.67
N VAL A 166 -11.13 -8.87 14.27
CA VAL A 166 -12.03 -8.93 15.43
C VAL A 166 -13.42 -9.46 15.04
N LEU A 167 -14.04 -8.92 13.99
CA LEU A 167 -15.45 -9.21 13.67
C LEU A 167 -15.66 -10.58 13.01
N VAL A 168 -14.72 -11.01 12.15
CA VAL A 168 -14.84 -12.23 11.36
C VAL A 168 -14.14 -13.39 12.06
N PHE A 169 -12.98 -13.15 12.67
CA PHE A 169 -12.14 -14.20 13.24
C PHE A 169 -12.13 -14.21 14.77
N GLY A 170 -12.78 -13.25 15.44
CA GLY A 170 -12.84 -13.19 16.90
C GLY A 170 -11.50 -12.88 17.55
N GLU A 171 -10.57 -12.28 16.81
CA GLU A 171 -9.25 -11.93 17.33
C GLU A 171 -9.38 -10.92 18.49
N ARG A 172 -8.45 -11.00 19.44
CA ARG A 172 -8.37 -10.08 20.59
C ARG A 172 -7.05 -9.30 20.51
N PRO A 173 -7.06 -8.11 19.86
CA PRO A 173 -5.90 -7.27 19.76
C PRO A 173 -5.46 -6.78 21.13
N ASP A 174 -4.15 -6.60 21.29
CA ASP A 174 -3.57 -6.03 22.49
C ASP A 174 -3.63 -4.50 22.50
N THR A 175 -3.31 -3.92 23.66
CA THR A 175 -3.31 -2.48 23.90
C THR A 175 -2.45 -1.71 22.90
N LEU A 176 -1.28 -2.26 22.52
CA LEU A 176 -0.39 -1.61 21.55
C LEU A 176 -1.02 -1.55 20.17
N THR A 177 -1.69 -2.62 19.74
CA THR A 177 -2.41 -2.63 18.47
C THR A 177 -3.48 -1.55 18.43
N TYR A 178 -4.25 -1.37 19.50
CA TYR A 178 -5.23 -0.28 19.60
C TYR A 178 -4.58 1.11 19.57
N ILE A 179 -3.49 1.32 20.30
CA ILE A 179 -2.75 2.60 20.30
C ILE A 179 -2.24 2.91 18.89
N GLY A 180 -1.57 1.97 18.24
CA GLY A 180 -1.06 2.14 16.89
C GLY A 180 -2.17 2.41 15.88
N SER A 181 -3.31 1.72 15.99
CA SER A 181 -4.49 2.00 15.15
C SER A 181 -5.07 3.39 15.38
N ALA A 182 -5.16 3.84 16.63
CA ALA A 182 -5.61 5.20 16.94
C ALA A 182 -4.68 6.25 16.33
N ILE A 183 -3.35 6.06 16.40
CA ILE A 183 -2.36 6.94 15.77
C ILE A 183 -2.58 7.00 14.25
N VAL A 184 -2.75 5.85 13.59
CA VAL A 184 -3.00 5.78 12.14
C VAL A 184 -4.27 6.52 11.75
N VAL A 185 -5.37 6.29 12.48
CA VAL A 185 -6.66 6.95 12.23
C VAL A 185 -6.55 8.47 12.41
N LEU A 186 -5.94 8.93 13.50
CA LEU A 186 -5.79 10.35 13.80
C LEU A 186 -4.90 11.06 12.76
N ALA A 187 -3.80 10.42 12.32
CA ALA A 187 -2.95 10.96 11.26
C ALA A 187 -3.71 11.10 9.92
N GLY A 188 -4.55 10.10 9.58
CA GLY A 188 -5.41 10.16 8.40
C GLY A 188 -6.47 11.26 8.47
N ILE A 189 -7.17 11.38 9.61
CA ILE A 189 -8.16 12.43 9.86
C ILE A 189 -7.50 13.81 9.78
N TYR A 190 -6.34 13.99 10.42
CA TYR A 190 -5.60 15.25 10.36
C TYR A 190 -5.23 15.65 8.92
N THR A 191 -4.80 14.67 8.11
CA THR A 191 -4.49 14.88 6.69
C THR A 191 -5.74 15.36 5.93
N LEU A 192 -6.90 14.74 6.15
CA LEU A 192 -8.18 15.11 5.53
C LEU A 192 -8.68 16.50 5.90
N LEU A 193 -8.74 16.78 7.19
CA LEU A 193 -9.29 18.03 7.71
C LEU A 193 -8.50 19.24 7.23
N ARG A 194 -7.18 19.08 7.04
CA ARG A 194 -6.32 20.14 6.54
C ARG A 194 -6.54 20.42 5.06
N THR A 195 -6.73 19.38 4.23
CA THR A 195 -6.99 19.54 2.79
C THR A 195 -8.24 20.38 2.54
N ARG A 196 -9.30 20.16 3.34
CA ARG A 196 -10.55 20.94 3.24
C ARG A 196 -10.38 22.43 3.56
N ARG A 197 -9.43 22.80 4.42
CA ARG A 197 -9.17 24.21 4.79
C ARG A 197 -8.35 24.99 3.76
N VAL A 198 -7.63 24.32 2.85
CA VAL A 198 -6.85 24.96 1.79
C VAL A 198 -7.65 25.07 0.49
N ALA A 199 -8.74 24.30 0.35
CA ALA A 199 -9.64 24.32 -0.80
C ALA A 199 -10.82 25.31 -0.69
N GLN A 200 -10.77 26.26 0.26
CA GLN A 200 -11.70 27.39 0.28
C GLN A 200 -11.03 28.59 -0.42
N PRO A 201 -11.61 29.11 -1.52
CA PRO A 201 -11.10 30.28 -2.22
C PRO A 201 -11.15 31.55 -1.37
#